data_AF-A0A524K9U5-F1
#
_entry.id   AF-A0A524K9U5-F1
#
_cell.length_a   1.000
_cell.length_b   1.000
_cell.length_c   1.000
_cell.angle_alpha   90.00
_cell.angle_beta   90.00
_cell.angle_gamma   90.00
#
_symmetry.space_group_name_H-M   'P 1'
#
loop_
_entity.id
_entity.type
_entity.pdbx_description
1 polymer ?
#
loop_
_entity_poly.entity_id
_entity_poly.type
_entity_poly.pdbx_seq_one_letter_code
_entity_poly.pdbx_strand_id
1 'polypeptide(L)'
;MYSENLDRDVEITVFSSGRNDVARPLILMHDGQNLFFNTLATYGTSWGLLDILPKEDFPDCVLIGMTCGKDALRMDEYGPFVFDDYAQLQTGYREPIGGRGDAHLAFVYRELIPLIRKEFRCRDK
;
A
#
# COMPACT_ATOMS: atom_id res chain seq x y z
N MET A 1 5.83 -1.95 -9.99
CA MET A 1 5.31 -3.13 -10.73
C MET A 1 4.06 -2.68 -11.46
N TYR A 2 3.86 -3.11 -12.70
CA TYR A 2 2.59 -2.86 -13.37
C TYR A 2 1.53 -3.81 -12.82
N SER A 3 0.34 -3.28 -12.55
CA SER A 3 -0.83 -4.05 -12.11
C SER A 3 -1.87 -4.10 -13.22
N GLU A 4 -2.32 -5.30 -13.57
CA GLU A 4 -3.39 -5.48 -14.56
C GLU A 4 -4.75 -5.10 -13.98
N ASN A 5 -5.00 -5.39 -12.70
CA ASN A 5 -6.26 -5.01 -12.05
C ASN A 5 -6.39 -3.49 -11.86
N LEU A 6 -5.29 -2.78 -11.63
CA LEU A 6 -5.32 -1.31 -11.49
C LEU A 6 -5.03 -0.56 -12.79
N ASP A 7 -4.55 -1.24 -13.84
CA ASP A 7 -4.08 -0.65 -15.10
C ASP A 7 -3.10 0.51 -14.87
N ARG A 8 -2.12 0.30 -13.98
CA ARG A 8 -1.06 1.27 -13.72
C ARG A 8 0.17 0.66 -13.08
N ASP A 9 1.26 1.40 -13.12
CA ASP A 9 2.39 1.15 -12.25
C ASP A 9 2.07 1.49 -10.79
N VAL A 10 2.38 0.54 -9.92
CA VAL A 10 2.34 0.67 -8.47
C VAL A 10 3.75 0.58 -7.93
N GLU A 11 4.17 1.62 -7.21
CA GLU A 11 5.43 1.61 -6.48
C GLU A 11 5.24 0.84 -5.16
N ILE A 12 6.12 -0.13 -4.94
CA ILE A 12 6.09 -1.01 -3.77
C ILE A 12 7.44 -0.88 -3.07
N THR A 13 7.41 -0.44 -1.81
CA THR A 13 8.58 -0.47 -0.92
C THR A 13 8.51 -1.71 -0.05
N VAL A 14 9.63 -2.43 0.08
CA VAL A 14 9.71 -3.61 0.95
C VAL A 14 10.79 -3.39 2.01
N PHE A 15 10.41 -3.56 3.27
CA PHE A 15 11.31 -3.73 4.40
C PHE A 15 11.25 -5.19 4.86
N SER A 16 12.40 -5.81 5.09
CA SER A 16 12.49 -7.19 5.57
C SER A 16 13.59 -7.30 6.61
N SER A 17 13.25 -7.80 7.80
CA SER A 17 14.17 -8.09 8.90
C SER A 17 14.17 -9.57 9.27
N GLY A 18 15.23 -10.03 9.94
CA GLY A 18 15.39 -11.43 10.33
C GLY A 18 15.96 -12.33 9.24
N ARG A 19 16.01 -13.63 9.54
CA ARG A 19 16.60 -14.62 8.61
C ARG A 19 15.62 -14.98 7.50
N ASN A 20 16.12 -15.05 6.26
CA ASN A 20 15.32 -15.34 5.07
C ASN A 20 14.70 -16.75 5.07
N ASP A 21 15.30 -17.68 5.79
CA ASP A 21 14.80 -19.05 5.96
C ASP A 21 13.75 -19.16 7.07
N VAL A 22 13.38 -18.10 7.77
CA VAL A 22 12.34 -18.13 8.82
C VAL A 22 11.07 -17.44 8.33
N ALA A 23 9.93 -18.10 8.54
CA ALA A 23 8.63 -17.56 8.20
C ALA A 23 8.21 -16.43 9.15
N ARG A 24 8.08 -15.22 8.60
CA ARG A 24 7.81 -13.99 9.35
C ARG A 24 6.43 -13.41 9.04
N PRO A 25 5.81 -12.67 9.97
CA PRO A 25 4.58 -11.94 9.67
C PRO A 25 4.74 -11.03 8.45
N LEU A 26 3.72 -11.04 7.58
CA LEU A 26 3.60 -10.12 6.47
C LEU A 26 2.71 -8.94 6.90
N ILE A 27 3.26 -7.73 6.84
CA ILE A 27 2.55 -6.49 7.13
C ILE A 27 2.39 -5.74 5.80
N LEU A 28 1.15 -5.50 5.36
CA LEU A 28 0.87 -4.68 4.19
C LEU A 28 0.29 -3.35 4.67
N MET A 29 0.95 -2.26 4.29
CA MET A 29 0.54 -0.90 4.62
C MET A 29 0.16 -0.15 3.35
N HIS A 30 -1.03 0.43 3.38
CA HIS A 30 -1.49 1.40 2.39
C HIS A 30 -0.78 2.74 2.59
N ASP A 31 -0.81 3.59 1.57
CA ASP A 31 -0.12 4.89 1.57
C ASP A 31 1.39 4.77 1.82
N GLY A 32 2.01 3.82 1.11
CA GLY A 32 3.43 3.45 1.19
C GLY A 32 4.40 4.64 1.08
N GLN A 33 4.05 5.68 0.33
CA GLN A 33 4.86 6.89 0.19
C GLN A 33 5.08 7.64 1.52
N ASN A 34 4.18 7.46 2.49
CA ASN A 34 4.25 8.15 3.78
C ASN A 34 5.13 7.41 4.81
N LEU A 35 5.62 6.21 4.52
CA LEU A 35 6.18 5.35 5.56
C LEU A 35 7.57 5.77 6.05
N PHE A 36 8.48 6.11 5.13
CA PHE A 36 9.91 6.14 5.43
C PHE A 36 10.57 7.51 5.30
N PHE A 37 10.26 8.26 4.23
CA PHE A 37 11.01 9.45 3.86
C PHE A 37 10.09 10.67 3.79
N ASN A 38 10.43 11.73 4.53
CA ASN A 38 9.69 12.99 4.53
C ASN A 38 9.54 13.60 3.12
N THR A 39 10.53 13.39 2.26
CA THR A 39 10.54 13.88 0.87
C THR A 39 9.54 13.17 -0.04
N LEU A 40 9.07 11.98 0.33
CA LEU A 40 8.07 11.21 -0.42
C LEU A 40 6.67 11.33 0.18
N ALA A 41 6.58 11.74 1.45
CA ALA A 41 5.32 11.84 2.15
C ALA A 41 4.42 12.96 1.60
N THR A 42 3.12 12.68 1.50
CA THR A 42 2.11 13.57 0.93
C THR A 42 2.08 14.96 1.59
N TYR A 43 2.36 15.02 2.89
CA TYR A 43 2.36 16.26 3.67
C TYR A 43 3.74 16.64 4.21
N GLY A 44 4.81 16.16 3.57
CA GLY A 44 6.20 16.50 3.93
C GLY A 44 6.72 15.91 5.24
N THR A 45 5.93 15.06 5.89
CA THR A 45 6.32 14.33 7.11
C THR A 45 5.91 12.87 6.97
N SER A 46 6.88 11.96 7.08
CA SER A 46 6.67 10.52 7.08
C SER A 46 6.19 10.01 8.44
N TRP A 47 5.79 8.75 8.49
CA TRP A 47 5.38 8.06 9.72
C TRP A 47 6.57 7.57 10.56
N GLY A 48 7.81 7.86 10.15
CA GLY A 48 9.01 7.62 10.95
C GLY A 48 9.35 6.14 11.14
N LEU A 49 8.95 5.26 10.21
CA LEU A 49 9.20 3.81 10.36
C LEU A 49 10.68 3.45 10.34
N LEU A 50 11.54 4.31 9.76
CA LEU A 50 13.00 4.12 9.83
C LEU A 50 13.54 4.16 11.26
N ASP A 51 12.87 4.83 12.19
CA ASP A 51 13.30 4.92 13.59
C ASP A 51 12.77 3.76 14.45
N ILE A 52 11.83 2.98 13.92
CA ILE A 52 11.11 1.94 14.68
C ILE A 52 11.54 0.54 14.22
N LEU A 53 11.49 0.29 12.91
CA LEU A 53 11.69 -1.05 12.35
C LEU A 53 13.07 -1.67 12.61
N PRO A 54 14.18 -0.90 12.71
CA PRO A 54 15.50 -1.46 13.02
C PRO A 54 15.74 -1.75 14.50
N LYS A 55 14.80 -1.40 15.41
CA LYS A 55 15.01 -1.62 16.84
C LYS A 55 14.97 -3.12 17.16
N GLU A 56 15.87 -3.56 18.03
CA GLU A 56 15.99 -4.96 18.45
C GLU A 56 14.72 -5.52 19.13
N ASP A 57 13.90 -4.66 19.74
CA ASP A 57 12.62 -5.03 20.36
C ASP A 57 11.45 -5.06 19.37
N PHE A 58 11.66 -4.62 18.12
CA PHE A 58 10.67 -4.73 17.07
C PHE A 58 10.71 -6.13 16.43
N PRO A 59 9.58 -6.87 16.37
CA PRO A 59 9.58 -8.22 15.83
C PRO A 59 9.99 -8.29 14.36
N ASP A 60 10.75 -9.34 14.00
CA ASP A 60 11.09 -9.64 12.61
C ASP A 60 9.83 -9.72 11.73
N CYS A 61 9.83 -9.00 10.61
CA CYS A 61 8.69 -8.96 9.70
C CYS A 61 9.13 -8.75 8.23
N VAL A 62 8.18 -9.00 7.34
CA VAL A 62 8.22 -8.49 5.96
C VAL A 62 7.14 -7.42 5.89
N LEU A 63 7.54 -6.15 5.77
CA LEU A 63 6.64 -5.01 5.66
C LEU A 63 6.64 -4.49 4.23
N ILE A 64 5.45 -4.30 3.68
CA ILE A 64 5.21 -3.73 2.36
C ILE A 64 4.54 -2.38 2.53
N GLY A 65 5.11 -1.34 1.92
CA GLY A 65 4.43 -0.08 1.66
C GLY A 65 3.98 -0.01 0.22
N MET A 66 2.68 0.10 -0.01
CA MET A 66 2.09 0.26 -1.34
C MET A 66 1.72 1.72 -1.57
N THR A 67 2.41 2.37 -2.50
CA THR A 67 2.16 3.78 -2.83
C THR A 67 0.80 3.94 -3.51
N CYS A 68 -0.01 4.86 -2.99
CA CYS A 68 -1.35 5.11 -3.51
C CYS A 68 -1.31 5.72 -4.92
N GLY A 69 -2.46 5.69 -5.61
CA GLY A 69 -2.65 6.46 -6.85
C GLY A 69 -2.45 7.97 -6.61
N LYS A 70 -2.04 8.69 -7.65
CA LYS A 70 -1.93 10.16 -7.61
C LYS A 70 -3.29 10.82 -7.79
N ASP A 71 -3.42 12.05 -7.30
CA ASP A 71 -4.63 12.85 -7.45
C ASP A 71 -5.89 12.11 -6.97
N ALA A 72 -6.95 12.08 -7.79
CA ALA A 72 -8.21 11.40 -7.49
C ALA A 72 -8.05 9.87 -7.34
N LEU A 73 -7.02 9.26 -7.94
CA LEU A 73 -6.89 7.80 -7.99
C LEU A 73 -6.79 7.17 -6.60
N ARG A 74 -6.19 7.85 -5.61
CA ARG A 74 -6.17 7.35 -4.23
C ARG A 74 -7.60 7.15 -3.69
N MET A 75 -8.47 8.13 -3.91
CA MET A 75 -9.87 8.05 -3.47
C MET A 75 -10.66 7.05 -4.31
N ASP A 76 -10.34 6.96 -5.60
CA ASP A 76 -10.98 6.03 -6.53
C ASP A 76 -10.70 4.56 -6.16
N GLU A 77 -9.43 4.24 -5.94
CA GLU A 77 -8.95 2.89 -5.58
C GLU A 77 -9.39 2.47 -4.17
N TYR A 78 -9.37 3.38 -3.20
CA TYR A 78 -9.75 3.05 -1.82
C TYR A 78 -11.27 3.11 -1.61
N GLY A 79 -12.01 3.77 -2.50
CA GLY A 79 -13.46 3.87 -2.46
C GLY A 79 -14.13 2.60 -3.01
N PRO A 80 -14.87 1.81 -2.21
CA PRO A 80 -15.56 0.62 -2.71
C PRO A 80 -16.74 0.95 -3.63
N PHE A 81 -17.31 2.15 -3.51
CA PHE A 81 -18.45 2.60 -4.30
C PHE A 81 -18.14 3.96 -4.92
N VAL A 82 -18.78 4.24 -6.06
CA VAL A 82 -18.81 5.59 -6.63
C VAL A 82 -19.44 6.52 -5.59
N PHE A 83 -18.80 7.67 -5.37
CA PHE A 83 -19.27 8.66 -4.41
C PHE A 83 -20.63 9.22 -4.85
N ASP A 84 -21.52 9.42 -3.88
CA ASP A 84 -22.77 10.13 -4.13
C ASP A 84 -22.51 11.61 -4.40
N ASP A 85 -23.53 12.34 -4.86
CA ASP A 85 -23.40 13.75 -5.20
C ASP A 85 -22.84 14.58 -4.04
N TYR A 86 -23.20 14.25 -2.80
CA TYR A 86 -22.72 14.97 -1.62
C TYR A 86 -21.23 14.75 -1.38
N ALA A 87 -20.77 13.50 -1.40
CA ALA A 87 -19.37 13.14 -1.24
C ALA A 87 -18.52 13.64 -2.42
N GLN A 88 -19.03 13.56 -3.65
CA GLN A 88 -18.35 14.07 -4.85
C GLN A 88 -18.03 15.56 -4.73
N LEU A 89 -18.98 16.37 -4.22
CA LEU A 89 -18.77 17.81 -3.98
C LEU A 89 -17.61 18.11 -3.02
N GLN A 90 -17.27 17.19 -2.11
CA GLN A 90 -16.16 17.37 -1.16
C GLN A 90 -14.78 17.06 -1.78
N THR A 91 -14.74 16.38 -2.92
CA THR A 91 -13.48 15.94 -3.52
C THR A 91 -12.75 17.05 -4.29
N GLY A 92 -13.50 18.05 -4.79
CA GLY A 92 -12.97 19.09 -5.68
C GLY A 92 -12.73 18.64 -7.12
N TYR A 93 -13.05 17.39 -7.49
CA TYR A 93 -12.93 16.88 -8.84
C TYR A 93 -14.27 16.92 -9.59
N ARG A 94 -14.20 17.08 -10.91
CA ARG A 94 -15.39 17.13 -11.79
C ARG A 94 -15.88 15.74 -12.21
N GLU A 95 -14.96 14.80 -12.36
CA GLU A 95 -15.29 13.43 -12.74
C GLU A 95 -15.73 12.62 -11.52
N PRO A 96 -16.65 11.65 -11.68
CA PRO A 96 -17.02 10.73 -10.61
C PRO A 96 -15.79 10.01 -10.03
N ILE A 97 -15.72 9.93 -8.70
CA ILE A 97 -14.65 9.25 -7.96
C ILE A 97 -15.21 8.07 -7.18
N GLY A 98 -14.42 7.01 -7.05
CA GLY A 98 -14.74 5.85 -6.24
C GLY A 98 -15.29 4.70 -7.09
N GLY A 99 -15.40 3.53 -6.46
CA GLY A 99 -15.95 2.34 -7.11
C GLY A 99 -14.88 1.41 -7.67
N ARG A 100 -13.59 1.73 -7.48
CA ARG A 100 -12.48 0.83 -7.85
C ARG A 100 -11.97 -0.02 -6.69
N GLY A 101 -12.63 -0.01 -5.53
CA GLY A 101 -12.25 -0.85 -4.39
C GLY A 101 -12.11 -2.34 -4.71
N ASP A 102 -12.98 -2.91 -5.56
CA ASP A 102 -12.87 -4.32 -5.96
C ASP A 102 -11.61 -4.58 -6.80
N ALA A 103 -11.28 -3.68 -7.73
CA ALA A 103 -10.07 -3.76 -8.53
C ALA A 103 -8.82 -3.61 -7.66
N HIS A 104 -8.86 -2.70 -6.69
CA HIS A 104 -7.79 -2.50 -5.69
C HIS A 104 -7.57 -3.75 -4.82
N LEU A 105 -8.64 -4.35 -4.30
CA LEU A 105 -8.54 -5.60 -3.55
C LEU A 105 -8.05 -6.75 -4.43
N ALA A 106 -8.51 -6.83 -5.68
CA ALA A 106 -8.03 -7.84 -6.62
C ALA A 106 -6.52 -7.70 -6.87
N PHE A 107 -6.00 -6.48 -7.05
CA PHE A 107 -4.57 -6.23 -7.08
C PHE A 107 -3.86 -6.74 -5.83
N VAL A 108 -4.32 -6.34 -4.63
CA VAL A 108 -3.70 -6.74 -3.36
C VAL A 108 -3.65 -8.27 -3.22
N TYR A 109 -4.77 -8.96 -3.45
CA TYR A 109 -4.88 -10.39 -3.18
C TYR A 109 -4.35 -11.28 -4.29
N ARG A 110 -4.50 -10.89 -5.56
CA ARG A 110 -4.19 -11.75 -6.71
C ARG A 110 -2.84 -11.43 -7.34
N GLU A 111 -2.28 -10.24 -7.10
CA GLU A 111 -1.01 -9.83 -7.68
C GLU A 111 0.05 -9.58 -6.60
N LEU A 112 -0.19 -8.64 -5.69
CA LEU A 112 0.83 -8.15 -4.76
C LEU A 112 1.21 -9.20 -3.69
N ILE A 113 0.24 -9.76 -2.97
CA ILE A 113 0.50 -10.77 -1.94
C ILE A 113 1.19 -12.02 -2.54
N PRO A 114 0.72 -12.60 -3.67
CA PRO A 114 1.40 -13.72 -4.32
C PRO A 114 2.83 -13.39 -4.75
N LEU A 115 3.07 -12.21 -5.33
CA LEU A 115 4.41 -11.77 -5.71
C LEU A 115 5.34 -11.75 -4.50
N ILE A 116 4.92 -11.16 -3.39
CA ILE A 116 5.76 -11.03 -2.19
C ILE A 116 6.02 -12.40 -1.58
N ARG A 117 5.03 -13.28 -1.53
CA ARG A 117 5.19 -14.65 -0.99
C ARG A 117 6.11 -15.53 -1.83
N LYS A 118 6.32 -15.19 -3.11
CA LYS A 118 7.32 -15.85 -3.96
C LYS A 118 8.75 -15.44 -3.58
N GLU A 119 8.94 -14.18 -3.21
CA GLU A 119 10.26 -13.61 -2.91
C GLU A 119 10.66 -13.72 -1.43
N PHE A 120 9.68 -13.71 -0.52
CA PHE A 120 9.90 -13.70 0.93
C PHE A 120 9.17 -14.83 1.64
N ARG A 121 9.84 -15.45 2.62
CA ARG A 121 9.23 -16.46 3.48
C ARG A 121 8.29 -15.81 4.51
N CYS A 122 7.03 -15.68 4.13
CA CYS A 122 5.96 -15.16 5.00
C CYS A 122 5.25 -16.29 5.75
N ARG A 123 4.80 -16.02 6.98
CA ARG A 123 3.98 -16.95 7.77
C ARG A 123 2.55 -17.01 7.21
N ASP A 124 1.99 -18.22 7.16
CA ASP A 124 0.56 -18.41 6.94
C ASP A 124 -0.25 -18.03 8.18
N LYS A 125 -1.51 -17.60 7.98
CA LYS A 125 -2.42 -17.33 9.10
C LYS A 125 -2.85 -18.63 9.76
#